data_AF-A0A525CG77-F1
#
_entry.id   AF-A0A525CG77-F1
#
_cell.length_a   1.000
_cell.length_b   1.000
_cell.length_c   1.000
_cell.angle_alpha   90.00
_cell.angle_beta   90.00
_cell.angle_gamma   90.00
#
_symmetry.space_group_name_H-M   'P 1'
#
loop_
_entity.id
_entity.type
_entity.pdbx_description
1 polymer ?
#
loop_
_entity_poly.entity_id
_entity_poly.type
_entity_poly.pdbx_seq_one_letter_code
_entity_poly.pdbx_strand_id
1 'polypeptide(L)'
;MKSSIKFLLLLISIFATELVLAEITTAAERQKPSLLNNSYKVVIYKALVEQKAFHMGRTLANISHVCNLVIDGKKFPVIDADVIYSTGVNLRGADFMAILNDDLKILHQIPYAKEKPIFCYDNILFLNSPKFDFNIDGLMPLGNALLFSNMGKDIAVIRYAPEQYPKHIQFQ
;
A
#
# COMPACT_ATOMS: atom_id res chain seq x y z
N MET A 1 56.71 -0.22 5.93
CA MET A 1 55.61 -0.86 5.13
C MET A 1 54.35 -1.23 5.92
N LYS A 2 54.37 -1.51 7.24
CA LYS A 2 53.14 -1.90 7.98
C LYS A 2 52.13 -0.76 8.26
N SER A 3 52.54 0.50 8.15
CA SER A 3 51.68 1.67 8.44
C SER A 3 50.68 1.99 7.32
N SER A 4 51.01 1.69 6.06
CA SER A 4 50.18 2.05 4.90
C SER A 4 48.88 1.23 4.77
N ILE A 5 48.86 0.00 5.28
CA ILE A 5 47.71 -0.91 5.17
C ILE A 5 46.59 -0.49 6.14
N LYS A 6 46.93 0.02 7.33
CA LYS A 6 45.94 0.48 8.31
C LYS A 6 45.20 1.73 7.84
N PHE A 7 45.89 2.62 7.12
CA PHE A 7 45.29 3.84 6.57
C PHE A 7 44.32 3.54 5.42
N LEU A 8 44.65 2.56 4.57
CA LEU A 8 43.78 2.12 3.48
C LEU A 8 42.48 1.47 3.98
N LEU A 9 42.57 0.63 5.03
CA LEU A 9 41.38 -0.01 5.61
C LEU A 9 40.44 1.00 6.29
N LEU A 10 40.98 2.04 6.92
CA LEU A 10 40.19 3.10 7.52
C LEU A 10 39.43 3.93 6.46
N LEU A 11 40.08 4.22 5.33
CA LEU A 11 39.44 4.94 4.22
C LEU A 11 38.31 4.12 3.61
N ILE A 12 38.49 2.81 3.41
CA ILE A 12 37.44 1.94 2.87
C ILE A 12 36.21 1.90 3.79
N SER A 13 36.39 1.88 5.12
CA SER A 13 35.25 1.86 6.04
C SER A 13 34.46 3.17 6.03
N ILE A 14 35.15 4.33 5.92
CA ILE A 14 34.51 5.64 5.86
C ILE A 14 33.69 5.79 4.57
N PHE A 15 34.27 5.41 3.41
CA PHE A 15 33.55 5.43 2.13
C PHE A 15 32.34 4.47 2.13
N ALA A 16 32.45 3.30 2.76
CA ALA A 16 31.33 2.37 2.87
C ALA A 16 30.17 2.94 3.70
N THR A 17 30.46 3.69 4.77
CA THR A 17 29.41 4.33 5.59
C THR A 17 28.71 5.50 4.88
N GLU A 18 29.41 6.28 4.07
CA GLU A 18 28.80 7.37 3.28
C GLU A 18 27.90 6.83 2.16
N LEU A 19 28.27 5.70 1.55
CA LEU A 19 27.46 5.04 0.52
C LEU A 19 26.10 4.56 1.09
N VAL A 20 26.10 4.01 2.31
CA VAL A 20 24.88 3.52 2.97
C VAL A 20 23.96 4.67 3.37
N LEU A 21 24.50 5.82 3.81
CA LEU A 21 23.65 6.98 4.18
C LEU A 21 22.98 7.65 2.97
N ALA A 22 23.63 7.66 1.81
CA ALA A 22 23.05 8.20 0.57
C ALA A 22 21.88 7.37 0.03
N GLU A 23 21.89 6.04 0.23
CA GLU A 23 20.76 5.17 -0.14
C GLU A 23 19.54 5.40 0.75
N ILE A 24 19.72 5.67 2.05
CA ILE A 24 18.61 5.86 2.99
C ILE A 24 17.87 7.17 2.73
N THR A 25 18.58 8.24 2.36
CA THR A 25 17.95 9.55 2.08
C THR A 25 17.15 9.55 0.78
N THR A 26 17.56 8.79 -0.24
CA THR A 26 16.76 8.63 -1.47
C THR A 26 15.50 7.77 -1.30
N ALA A 27 15.44 6.90 -0.29
CA ALA A 27 14.27 6.06 -0.03
C ALA A 27 13.08 6.86 0.54
N ALA A 28 13.35 7.84 1.42
CA ALA A 28 12.33 8.68 2.04
C ALA A 28 11.72 9.69 1.05
N GLU A 29 12.49 10.20 0.09
CA GLU A 29 12.01 11.17 -0.91
C GLU A 29 11.25 10.50 -2.08
N ARG A 30 11.48 9.20 -2.33
CA ARG A 30 10.71 8.38 -3.28
C ARG A 30 9.35 7.89 -2.75
N GLN A 31 8.94 8.30 -1.55
CA GLN A 31 7.65 7.94 -0.96
C GLN A 31 6.55 8.99 -1.15
N LYS A 32 6.86 10.15 -1.73
CA LYS A 32 5.82 11.05 -2.24
C LYS A 32 5.72 10.85 -3.75
N PRO A 33 4.86 9.96 -4.24
CA PRO A 33 4.69 9.85 -5.66
C PRO A 33 4.12 11.21 -6.11
N SER A 34 4.77 11.87 -7.08
CA SER A 34 4.20 13.07 -7.70
C SER A 34 3.00 12.64 -8.57
N LEU A 35 1.92 12.21 -7.91
CA LEU A 35 0.68 11.70 -8.54
C LEU A 35 -0.26 12.85 -8.91
N LEU A 36 0.29 13.89 -9.53
CA LEU A 36 -0.43 15.06 -10.02
C LEU A 36 -0.47 15.09 -11.55
N ASN A 37 -0.69 13.93 -12.16
CA ASN A 37 -1.15 13.86 -13.54
C ASN A 37 -2.35 12.90 -13.59
N ASN A 38 -3.49 13.39 -14.06
CA ASN A 38 -4.69 12.61 -14.36
C ASN A 38 -4.37 11.33 -15.18
N SER A 39 -3.26 11.31 -15.91
CA SER A 39 -2.70 10.15 -16.60
C SER A 39 -2.57 8.90 -15.73
N TYR A 40 -2.09 9.00 -14.48
CA TYR A 40 -1.90 7.80 -13.64
C TYR A 40 -3.24 7.17 -13.24
N LYS A 41 -4.23 7.99 -12.89
CA LYS A 41 -5.59 7.51 -12.61
C LYS A 41 -6.19 6.78 -13.81
N VAL A 42 -5.97 7.30 -15.02
CA VAL A 42 -6.43 6.66 -16.27
C VAL A 42 -5.75 5.30 -16.49
N VAL A 43 -4.45 5.19 -16.21
CA VAL A 43 -3.70 3.93 -16.36
C VAL A 43 -4.21 2.87 -15.38
N ILE A 44 -4.35 3.21 -14.08
CA ILE A 44 -4.90 2.27 -13.09
C ILE A 44 -6.33 1.88 -13.48
N TYR A 45 -7.17 2.86 -13.83
CA TYR A 45 -8.55 2.60 -14.22
C TYR A 45 -8.63 1.58 -15.37
N LYS A 46 -7.84 1.77 -16.43
CA LYS A 46 -7.77 0.82 -17.55
C LYS A 46 -7.34 -0.57 -17.08
N ALA A 47 -6.29 -0.66 -16.27
CA ALA A 47 -5.82 -1.94 -15.74
C ALA A 47 -6.91 -2.66 -14.92
N LEU A 48 -7.67 -1.94 -14.09
CA LEU A 48 -8.78 -2.52 -13.31
C LEU A 48 -9.95 -2.96 -14.20
N VAL A 49 -10.28 -2.20 -15.26
CA VAL A 49 -11.31 -2.57 -16.24
C VAL A 49 -10.92 -3.83 -17.03
N GLU A 50 -9.69 -3.89 -17.53
CA GLU A 50 -9.17 -5.05 -18.29
C GLU A 50 -9.20 -6.33 -17.46
N GLN A 51 -8.96 -6.21 -16.15
CA GLN A 51 -9.02 -7.32 -15.19
C GLN A 51 -10.44 -7.60 -14.67
N LYS A 52 -11.45 -6.88 -15.17
CA LYS A 52 -12.87 -7.02 -14.76
C LYS A 52 -13.09 -6.86 -13.26
N ALA A 53 -12.32 -5.98 -12.62
CA ALA A 53 -12.47 -5.66 -11.19
C ALA A 53 -13.86 -5.08 -10.87
N PHE A 54 -14.48 -4.45 -11.87
CA PHE A 54 -15.83 -3.93 -11.81
C PHE A 54 -16.81 -4.93 -12.45
N HIS A 55 -17.78 -5.43 -11.67
CA HIS A 55 -18.87 -6.24 -12.23
C HIS A 55 -19.74 -5.42 -13.19
N MET A 56 -20.42 -6.09 -14.12
CA MET A 56 -21.36 -5.44 -15.04
C MET A 56 -22.43 -4.63 -14.29
N GLY A 57 -22.79 -3.47 -14.83
CA GLY A 57 -23.79 -2.57 -14.24
C GLY A 57 -23.27 -1.72 -13.07
N ARG A 58 -21.96 -1.73 -12.82
CA ARG A 58 -21.30 -0.88 -11.83
C ARG A 58 -20.55 0.27 -12.52
N THR A 59 -20.58 1.45 -11.90
CA THR A 59 -19.90 2.67 -12.36
C THR A 59 -18.87 3.08 -11.34
N LEU A 60 -17.64 3.35 -11.77
CA LEU A 60 -16.61 3.92 -10.90
C LEU A 60 -17.00 5.35 -10.51
N ALA A 61 -17.15 5.61 -9.21
CA ALA A 61 -17.42 6.94 -8.68
C ALA A 61 -16.13 7.69 -8.37
N ASN A 62 -15.14 7.01 -7.80
CA ASN A 62 -13.85 7.58 -7.48
C ASN A 62 -12.75 6.51 -7.46
N ILE A 63 -11.52 6.93 -7.76
CA ILE A 63 -10.32 6.11 -7.64
C ILE A 63 -9.17 6.96 -7.10
N SER A 64 -8.50 6.43 -6.09
CA SER A 64 -7.35 7.08 -5.48
C SER A 64 -6.23 6.07 -5.22
N HIS A 65 -4.99 6.53 -5.38
CA HIS A 65 -3.84 5.80 -4.86
C HIS A 65 -3.65 6.23 -3.42
N VAL A 66 -3.65 5.26 -2.50
CA VAL A 66 -3.55 5.53 -1.07
C VAL A 66 -2.08 5.58 -0.67
N CYS A 67 -1.35 4.52 -0.99
CA CYS A 67 0.05 4.33 -0.61
C CYS A 67 0.69 3.20 -1.41
N ASN A 68 1.98 2.98 -1.19
CA ASN A 68 2.68 1.79 -1.69
C ASN A 68 3.10 0.95 -0.50
N LEU A 69 2.67 -0.31 -0.47
CA LEU A 69 3.24 -1.31 0.43
C LEU A 69 4.66 -1.63 -0.04
N VAL A 70 5.57 -1.87 0.89
CA VAL A 70 6.93 -2.35 0.65
C VAL A 70 7.03 -3.77 1.21
N ILE A 71 6.99 -4.78 0.35
CA ILE A 71 7.00 -6.20 0.72
C ILE A 71 8.19 -6.83 0.03
N ASP A 72 9.11 -7.44 0.79
CA ASP A 72 10.33 -8.07 0.26
C ASP A 72 11.15 -7.12 -0.65
N GLY A 73 11.19 -5.83 -0.28
CA GLY A 73 11.89 -4.77 -1.02
C GLY A 73 11.18 -4.28 -2.30
N LYS A 74 10.01 -4.85 -2.66
CA LYS A 74 9.21 -4.44 -3.82
C LYS A 74 8.04 -3.55 -3.41
N LYS A 75 7.63 -2.66 -4.32
CA LYS A 75 6.51 -1.74 -4.11
C LYS A 75 5.21 -2.29 -4.71
N PHE A 76 4.15 -2.28 -3.93
CA PHE A 76 2.82 -2.74 -4.33
C PHE A 76 1.81 -1.61 -4.13
N PRO A 77 1.32 -0.98 -5.21
CA PRO A 77 0.34 0.10 -5.10
C PRO A 77 -0.95 -0.35 -4.44
N VAL A 78 -1.42 0.40 -3.45
CA VAL A 78 -2.74 0.23 -2.84
C VAL A 78 -3.68 1.27 -3.42
N ILE A 79 -4.73 0.80 -4.07
CA ILE A 79 -5.74 1.61 -4.73
C ILE A 79 -7.02 1.52 -3.94
N ASP A 80 -7.64 2.67 -3.67
CA ASP A 80 -8.98 2.76 -3.15
C ASP A 80 -9.95 3.09 -4.28
N ALA A 81 -11.00 2.28 -4.44
CA ALA A 81 -11.98 2.41 -5.51
C ALA A 81 -13.40 2.45 -4.93
N ASP A 82 -14.07 3.58 -5.15
CA ASP A 82 -15.48 3.76 -4.81
C ASP A 82 -16.33 3.44 -6.04
N VAL A 83 -17.29 2.52 -5.90
CA VAL A 83 -18.07 2.03 -7.03
C VAL A 83 -19.54 2.09 -6.70
N ILE A 84 -20.33 2.68 -7.58
CA ILE A 84 -21.78 2.81 -7.43
C ILE A 84 -22.52 1.92 -8.41
N TYR A 85 -23.64 1.36 -7.98
CA TYR A 85 -24.53 0.57 -8.83
C TYR A 85 -25.99 0.79 -8.42
N SER A 86 -26.90 0.55 -9.37
CA SER A 86 -28.34 0.64 -9.13
C SER A 86 -28.92 -0.71 -8.76
N THR A 87 -29.72 -0.76 -7.69
CA THR A 87 -30.60 -1.88 -7.34
C THR A 87 -32.05 -1.40 -7.41
N GLY A 88 -32.60 -1.36 -8.62
CA GLY A 88 -33.96 -0.84 -8.87
C GLY A 88 -34.02 0.67 -8.69
N VAL A 89 -34.63 1.13 -7.59
CA VAL A 89 -34.81 2.56 -7.28
C VAL A 89 -33.70 3.16 -6.42
N ASN A 90 -32.83 2.33 -5.84
CA ASN A 90 -31.78 2.78 -4.91
C ASN A 90 -30.39 2.66 -5.53
N LEU A 91 -29.53 3.65 -5.27
CA LEU A 91 -28.09 3.57 -5.52
C LEU A 91 -27.39 2.90 -4.32
N ARG A 92 -26.45 2.01 -4.60
CA ARG A 92 -25.61 1.34 -3.59
C ARG A 92 -24.13 1.50 -3.92
N GLY A 93 -23.30 1.53 -2.88
CA GLY A 93 -21.85 1.46 -2.97
C GLY A 93 -21.34 0.02 -2.90
N ALA A 94 -20.24 -0.26 -3.57
CA ALA A 94 -19.49 -1.51 -3.51
C ALA A 94 -17.99 -1.20 -3.54
N ASP A 95 -17.56 -0.47 -2.52
CA ASP A 95 -16.19 0.02 -2.40
C ASP A 95 -15.22 -1.13 -2.13
N PHE A 96 -14.01 -1.01 -2.65
CA PHE A 96 -12.96 -1.99 -2.43
C PHE A 96 -11.59 -1.34 -2.49
N MET A 97 -10.64 -1.96 -1.80
CA MET A 97 -9.23 -1.68 -2.00
C MET A 97 -8.61 -2.76 -2.89
N ALA A 98 -7.72 -2.35 -3.80
CA ALA A 98 -6.96 -3.27 -4.64
C ALA A 98 -5.47 -3.11 -4.35
N ILE A 99 -4.78 -4.23 -4.10
CA ILE A 99 -3.32 -4.28 -4.04
C ILE A 99 -2.82 -4.76 -5.40
N LEU A 100 -2.01 -3.93 -6.05
CA LEU A 100 -1.47 -4.21 -7.38
C LEU A 100 0.00 -4.63 -7.30
N ASN A 101 0.47 -5.43 -8.26
CA ASN A 101 1.90 -5.63 -8.48
C ASN A 101 2.49 -4.51 -9.38
N ASP A 102 3.76 -4.65 -9.72
CA ASP A 102 4.51 -3.78 -10.64
C ASP A 102 3.93 -3.72 -12.06
N ASP A 103 3.33 -4.82 -12.53
CA ASP A 103 2.60 -4.89 -13.80
C ASP A 103 1.14 -4.37 -13.73
N LEU A 104 0.75 -3.73 -12.61
CA LEU A 104 -0.62 -3.29 -12.34
C LEU A 104 -1.68 -4.40 -12.32
N LYS A 105 -1.26 -5.65 -12.11
CA LYS A 105 -2.17 -6.79 -11.89
C LYS A 105 -2.64 -6.81 -10.45
N ILE A 106 -3.92 -7.08 -10.26
CA ILE A 106 -4.57 -7.21 -8.96
C ILE A 106 -4.04 -8.49 -8.31
N LEU A 107 -3.33 -8.34 -7.20
CA LEU A 107 -2.97 -9.44 -6.31
C LEU A 107 -4.12 -9.74 -5.37
N HIS A 108 -4.71 -8.69 -4.81
CA HIS A 108 -5.83 -8.78 -3.88
C HIS A 108 -6.85 -7.70 -4.18
N GLN A 109 -8.12 -8.09 -4.11
CA GLN A 109 -9.25 -7.18 -4.13
C GLN A 109 -10.05 -7.41 -2.85
N ILE A 110 -10.00 -6.44 -1.94
CA ILE A 110 -10.59 -6.57 -0.61
C ILE A 110 -11.80 -5.63 -0.54
N PRO A 111 -13.03 -6.16 -0.65
CA PRO A 111 -14.25 -5.35 -0.53
C PRO A 111 -14.41 -4.87 0.91
N TYR A 112 -14.82 -3.62 1.10
CA TYR A 112 -15.05 -3.05 2.42
C TYR A 112 -16.37 -2.29 2.48
N ALA A 113 -16.89 -2.11 3.69
CA ALA A 113 -18.08 -1.30 3.92
C ALA A 113 -17.76 0.03 4.60
N LYS A 114 -16.88 0.02 5.61
CA LYS A 114 -16.55 1.21 6.41
C LYS A 114 -15.05 1.44 6.56
N GLU A 115 -14.28 0.39 6.38
CA GLU A 115 -12.88 0.27 6.74
C GLU A 115 -11.97 0.74 5.59
N LYS A 116 -11.93 2.06 5.41
CA LYS A 116 -11.13 2.66 4.35
C LYS A 116 -9.64 2.55 4.64
N PRO A 117 -8.81 2.29 3.62
CA PRO A 117 -7.37 2.37 3.74
C PRO A 117 -6.94 3.82 3.99
N ILE A 118 -6.09 4.04 5.00
CA ILE A 118 -5.56 5.37 5.32
C ILE A 118 -4.14 5.53 4.77
N PHE A 119 -3.24 4.63 5.14
CA PHE A 119 -1.82 4.73 4.77
C PHE A 119 -1.12 3.37 4.91
N CYS A 120 0.09 3.28 4.36
CA CYS A 120 0.96 2.12 4.45
C CYS A 120 2.22 2.48 5.22
N TYR A 121 2.74 1.53 6.01
CA TYR A 121 4.10 1.58 6.55
C TYR A 121 4.74 0.21 6.34
N ASP A 122 5.83 0.16 5.57
CA ASP A 122 6.44 -1.07 5.09
C ASP A 122 5.39 -2.02 4.47
N ASN A 123 5.27 -3.24 4.98
CA ASN A 123 4.33 -4.26 4.52
C ASN A 123 2.98 -4.23 5.27
N ILE A 124 2.66 -3.12 5.93
CA ILE A 124 1.44 -2.96 6.74
C ILE A 124 0.54 -1.89 6.11
N LEU A 125 -0.73 -2.23 5.90
CA LEU A 125 -1.78 -1.28 5.51
C LEU A 125 -2.66 -0.97 6.73
N PHE A 126 -2.75 0.30 7.11
CA PHE A 126 -3.58 0.76 8.21
C PHE A 126 -4.94 1.24 7.73
N LEU A 127 -5.98 0.87 8.47
CA LEU A 127 -7.37 1.13 8.13
C LEU A 127 -8.03 2.06 9.16
N ASN A 128 -9.07 2.78 8.77
CA ASN A 128 -9.70 3.84 9.58
C ASN A 128 -10.64 3.36 10.70
N SER A 129 -10.83 2.06 10.87
CA SER A 129 -11.74 1.48 11.84
C SER A 129 -11.11 0.28 12.54
N PRO A 130 -11.29 0.14 13.87
CA PRO A 130 -10.86 -1.03 14.62
C PRO A 130 -11.87 -2.19 14.58
N LYS A 131 -13.05 -1.96 14.00
CA LYS A 131 -14.05 -2.99 13.72
C LYS A 131 -13.87 -3.37 12.26
N PHE A 132 -13.56 -4.64 12.04
CA PHE A 132 -13.44 -5.22 10.72
C PHE A 132 -14.70 -6.00 10.39
N ASP A 133 -15.48 -5.48 9.45
CA ASP A 133 -16.51 -6.23 8.73
C ASP A 133 -15.92 -6.87 7.44
N PHE A 134 -14.60 -7.14 7.40
CA PHE A 134 -13.97 -7.87 6.30
C PHE A 134 -14.15 -9.37 6.44
N ASN A 135 -14.40 -9.99 5.30
CA ASN A 135 -14.23 -11.42 5.13
C ASN A 135 -12.91 -11.65 4.37
N ILE A 136 -11.90 -12.16 5.07
CA ILE A 136 -10.66 -12.66 4.46
C ILE A 136 -10.68 -14.18 4.62
N ASP A 137 -10.73 -14.91 3.50
CA ASP A 137 -10.77 -16.38 3.46
C ASP A 137 -11.85 -17.04 4.34
N GLY A 138 -13.01 -16.39 4.48
CA GLY A 138 -14.13 -16.88 5.30
C GLY A 138 -14.07 -16.45 6.76
N LEU A 139 -13.00 -15.75 7.18
CA LEU A 139 -12.78 -15.33 8.57
C LEU A 139 -13.11 -13.85 8.78
N MET A 140 -13.61 -13.52 9.97
CA MET A 140 -13.89 -12.15 10.44
C MET A 140 -12.94 -11.77 11.60
N PRO A 141 -11.64 -11.63 11.35
CA PRO A 141 -10.67 -11.28 12.37
C PRO A 141 -10.82 -9.82 12.84
N LEU A 142 -10.45 -9.52 14.08
CA LEU A 142 -10.53 -8.16 14.65
C LEU A 142 -9.16 -7.45 14.62
N GLY A 143 -9.12 -6.18 14.26
CA GLY A 143 -7.90 -5.37 14.19
C GLY A 143 -8.12 -4.02 13.50
N ASN A 144 -7.04 -3.36 13.12
CA ASN A 144 -7.03 -2.07 12.41
C ASN A 144 -5.91 -1.97 11.37
N ALA A 145 -5.20 -3.07 11.10
CA ALA A 145 -4.20 -3.13 10.05
C ALA A 145 -4.15 -4.52 9.38
N LEU A 146 -3.66 -4.54 8.15
CA LEU A 146 -3.39 -5.73 7.35
C LEU A 146 -1.87 -5.87 7.16
N LEU A 147 -1.31 -6.99 7.57
CA LEU A 147 0.07 -7.38 7.33
C LEU A 147 0.15 -8.21 6.05
N PHE A 148 1.05 -7.85 5.15
CA PHE A 148 1.29 -8.58 3.92
C PHE A 148 2.65 -9.27 3.95
N SER A 149 2.73 -10.48 3.40
CA SER A 149 4.00 -11.22 3.25
C SER A 149 4.00 -12.04 1.96
N ASN A 150 5.11 -12.72 1.66
CA ASN A 150 5.24 -13.62 0.50
C ASN A 150 4.90 -12.92 -0.83
N MET A 151 5.59 -11.80 -1.10
CA MET A 151 5.28 -10.88 -2.21
C MET A 151 3.81 -10.42 -2.25
N GLY A 152 3.19 -10.27 -1.08
CA GLY A 152 1.81 -9.84 -0.94
C GLY A 152 0.78 -10.93 -1.16
N LYS A 153 1.15 -12.21 -1.30
CA LYS A 153 0.19 -13.32 -1.45
C LYS A 153 -0.56 -13.63 -0.16
N ASP A 154 0.12 -13.49 0.97
CA ASP A 154 -0.43 -13.84 2.27
C ASP A 154 -0.86 -12.56 2.99
N ILE A 155 -2.03 -12.61 3.64
CA ILE A 155 -2.58 -11.50 4.42
C ILE A 155 -2.86 -12.00 5.84
N ALA A 156 -2.38 -11.25 6.82
CA ALA A 156 -2.75 -11.43 8.21
C ALA A 156 -3.39 -10.16 8.76
N VAL A 157 -4.38 -10.32 9.63
CA VAL A 157 -5.04 -9.19 10.29
C VAL A 157 -4.42 -8.97 11.65
N ILE A 158 -3.98 -7.74 11.89
CA ILE A 158 -3.26 -7.35 13.10
C ILE A 158 -3.94 -6.18 13.79
N ARG A 159 -3.73 -6.08 15.10
CA ARG A 159 -4.24 -4.99 15.93
C ARG A 159 -3.08 -4.17 16.48
N TYR A 160 -3.14 -2.86 16.22
CA TYR A 160 -2.27 -1.84 16.76
C TYR A 160 -3.03 -1.00 17.77
N ALA A 161 -2.48 -0.84 18.97
CA ALA A 161 -2.89 0.22 19.88
C ALA A 161 -2.42 1.59 19.33
N PRO A 162 -3.10 2.70 19.66
CA PRO A 162 -2.74 4.04 19.19
C PRO A 162 -1.26 4.40 19.38
N GLU A 163 -0.62 3.91 20.44
CA GLU A 163 0.77 4.20 20.81
C GLU A 163 1.78 3.44 19.93
N GLN A 164 1.32 2.40 19.23
CA GLN A 164 2.13 1.56 18.33
C GLN A 164 2.15 2.10 16.90
N TYR A 165 1.34 3.11 16.58
CA TYR A 165 1.37 3.74 15.25
C TYR A 165 2.71 4.43 15.01
N PRO A 166 3.22 4.43 13.76
CA PRO A 166 4.46 5.12 13.43
C PRO A 166 4.37 6.62 13.75
N LYS A 167 5.14 7.08 14.75
CA LYS A 167 5.05 8.45 15.29
C LYS A 167 5.40 9.57 14.31
N HIS A 168 6.10 9.24 13.23
CA HIS A 168 6.48 10.21 12.19
C HIS A 168 5.37 10.46 11.17
N ILE A 169 4.27 9.70 11.23
CA ILE A 169 3.12 9.89 10.34
C ILE A 169 2.16 10.86 11.02
N GLN A 170 2.08 12.07 10.49
CA GLN A 170 1.09 13.05 10.91
C GLN A 170 -0.19 12.82 10.10
N PHE A 171 -1.26 12.42 10.80
CA PHE A 171 -2.61 12.43 10.24
C PHE A 171 -3.05 13.89 10.15
N GLN A 172 -3.26 14.39 8.93
CA GLN A 172 -3.84 15.71 8.69
C GLN A 172 -5.35 15.67 8.83
#